data_AF-A0A536A056-F1
#
_entry.id   AF-A0A536A056-F1
#
_cell.length_a   1.000
_cell.length_b   1.000
_cell.length_c   1.000
_cell.angle_alpha   90.00
_cell.angle_beta   90.00
_cell.angle_gamma   90.00
#
_symmetry.space_group_name_H-M   'P 1'
#
loop_
_entity.id
_entity.type
_entity.pdbx_description
1 polymer ?
#
loop_
_entity_poly.entity_id
_entity_poly.type
_entity_poly.pdbx_seq_one_letter_code
_entity_poly.pdbx_strand_id
1 'polypeptide(L)'
;LLYVGTGAGSLALYISWNCVGWQTVLFLLVSMATGLQGEYTLRSRLETVALGVLGIAMLNILRITVVAVVAYLFGQLPAVIVHDYGSVIATVAFLMAFWAFAYNVVLERIGGASDDASPEQGSKDAAALATVPS
;
A
#
# COMPACT_ATOMS: atom_id res chain seq x y z
N LEU A 1 16.13 -2.10 -22.86
CA LEU A 1 17.09 -3.24 -22.90
C LEU A 1 18.21 -2.91 -21.94
N LEU A 2 18.42 -3.75 -20.91
CA LEU A 2 19.49 -3.61 -19.94
C LEU A 2 20.45 -4.80 -20.12
N TYR A 3 21.75 -4.56 -20.20
CA TYR A 3 22.75 -5.64 -20.28
C TYR A 3 23.40 -5.83 -18.92
N VAL A 4 23.46 -7.09 -18.47
CA VAL A 4 24.05 -7.46 -17.18
C VAL A 4 25.19 -8.45 -17.43
N GLY A 5 26.41 -8.08 -17.00
CA GLY A 5 27.64 -8.89 -17.12
C GLY A 5 28.79 -8.18 -17.87
N THR A 6 30.01 -8.73 -17.75
CA THR A 6 31.20 -8.29 -18.50
C THR A 6 31.68 -9.42 -19.42
N GLY A 7 31.71 -9.20 -20.74
CA GLY A 7 32.22 -10.17 -21.74
C GLY A 7 31.16 -10.94 -22.54
N ALA A 8 31.59 -12.01 -23.24
CA ALA A 8 30.80 -12.77 -24.23
C ALA A 8 29.55 -13.49 -23.69
N GLY A 9 29.32 -13.45 -22.37
CA GLY A 9 28.15 -14.01 -21.69
C GLY A 9 27.14 -12.96 -21.19
N SER A 10 27.17 -11.72 -21.70
CA SER A 10 26.23 -10.68 -21.25
C SER A 10 24.78 -11.11 -21.48
N LEU A 11 23.98 -11.18 -20.42
CA LEU A 11 22.55 -11.45 -20.55
C LEU A 11 21.82 -10.16 -20.92
N ALA A 12 21.06 -10.19 -22.01
CA ALA A 12 20.15 -9.13 -22.39
C ALA A 12 18.85 -9.25 -21.57
N LEU A 13 18.66 -8.36 -20.60
CA LEU A 13 17.44 -8.27 -19.81
C LEU A 13 16.43 -7.37 -20.54
N TYR A 14 15.41 -8.00 -21.11
CA TYR A 14 14.32 -7.31 -21.76
C TYR A 14 13.26 -6.90 -20.72
N ILE A 15 13.24 -5.61 -20.37
CA ILE A 15 12.20 -5.02 -19.52
C ILE A 15 10.93 -4.92 -20.36
N SER A 16 9.99 -5.84 -20.12
CA SER A 16 8.67 -5.86 -20.77
C SER A 16 7.58 -5.38 -19.81
N TRP A 17 6.34 -5.33 -20.30
CA TRP A 17 5.16 -4.98 -19.51
C TRP A 17 4.97 -5.87 -18.26
N ASN A 18 5.51 -7.09 -18.27
CA ASN A 18 5.55 -7.96 -17.08
C ASN A 18 6.47 -7.42 -15.97
N CYS A 19 7.52 -6.67 -16.31
CA CYS A 19 8.42 -6.03 -15.35
C CYS A 19 7.83 -4.74 -14.79
N VAL A 20 7.07 -4.01 -15.62
CA VAL A 20 6.30 -2.82 -15.22
C VAL A 20 5.18 -3.18 -14.24
N GLY A 21 4.75 -4.45 -14.24
CA GLY A 21 3.84 -4.96 -13.22
C GLY A 21 2.38 -4.60 -13.50
N TRP A 22 1.91 -4.81 -14.73
CA TRP A 22 0.47 -4.65 -15.02
C TRP A 22 -0.42 -5.45 -14.05
N GLN A 23 0.06 -6.62 -13.59
CA GLN A 23 -0.57 -7.40 -12.53
C GLN A 23 -0.61 -6.66 -11.19
N THR A 24 0.47 -5.98 -10.80
CA THR A 24 0.51 -5.22 -9.54
C THR A 24 -0.37 -3.98 -9.61
N VAL A 25 -0.48 -3.35 -10.78
CA VAL A 25 -1.46 -2.28 -11.06
C VAL A 25 -2.90 -2.79 -10.94
N LEU A 26 -3.21 -3.96 -11.52
CA LEU A 26 -4.54 -4.56 -11.37
C LEU A 26 -4.88 -4.86 -9.91
N PHE A 27 -3.94 -5.45 -9.16
CA PHE A 27 -4.16 -5.72 -7.73
C PHE A 27 -4.35 -4.43 -6.92
N LEU A 28 -3.59 -3.38 -7.22
CA LEU A 28 -3.79 -2.08 -6.58
C LEU A 28 -5.20 -1.54 -6.86
N LEU A 29 -5.62 -1.53 -8.14
CA LEU A 29 -6.94 -1.03 -8.55
C LEU A 29 -8.08 -1.78 -7.88
N VAL A 30 -8.02 -3.11 -7.88
CA VAL A 30 -9.03 -3.96 -7.22
C VAL A 30 -9.04 -3.69 -5.72
N SER A 31 -7.86 -3.59 -5.09
CA SER A 31 -7.80 -3.32 -3.65
C SER A 31 -8.33 -1.93 -3.29
N MET A 32 -8.09 -0.92 -4.13
CA MET A 32 -8.62 0.43 -3.93
C MET A 32 -10.14 0.45 -4.06
N ALA A 33 -10.68 -0.27 -5.04
CA ALA A 33 -12.11 -0.39 -5.24
C ALA A 33 -12.83 -1.01 -4.02
N THR A 34 -12.17 -1.92 -3.30
CA THR A 34 -12.73 -2.54 -2.09
C THR A 34 -12.42 -1.75 -0.82
N GLY A 35 -11.20 -1.23 -0.64
CA GLY A 35 -10.79 -0.58 0.61
C GLY A 35 -11.24 0.87 0.78
N LEU A 36 -11.59 1.59 -0.30
CA LEU A 36 -12.15 2.95 -0.21
C LEU A 36 -13.68 2.99 -0.04
N GLN A 37 -14.37 1.85 0.13
CA GLN A 37 -15.84 1.79 0.21
C GLN A 37 -16.45 2.49 1.44
N GLY A 38 -15.66 2.89 2.44
CA GLY A 38 -16.13 3.59 3.64
C GLY A 38 -16.34 5.11 3.47
N GLU A 39 -17.03 5.74 4.43
CA GLU A 39 -17.24 7.20 4.48
C GLU A 39 -15.98 7.95 4.92
N TYR A 40 -15.07 8.17 3.99
CA TYR A 40 -13.79 8.85 4.20
C TYR A 40 -13.75 10.22 3.54
N THR A 41 -12.99 11.15 4.12
CA THR A 41 -12.81 12.49 3.56
C THR A 41 -12.18 12.41 2.16
N LEU A 42 -12.61 13.28 1.22
CA LEU A 42 -12.06 13.25 -0.15
C LEU A 42 -10.55 13.47 -0.18
N ARG A 43 -10.02 14.26 0.76
CA ARG A 43 -8.59 14.52 0.90
C ARG A 43 -7.82 13.25 1.28
N SER A 44 -8.25 12.55 2.34
CA SER A 44 -7.58 11.32 2.79
C SER A 44 -7.67 10.18 1.76
N ARG A 45 -8.77 10.12 1.00
CA ARG A 45 -8.89 9.18 -0.14
C ARG A 45 -7.85 9.48 -1.23
N LEU A 46 -7.68 10.73 -1.62
CA LEU A 46 -6.70 11.10 -2.66
C LEU A 46 -5.26 10.86 -2.19
N GLU A 47 -4.95 11.19 -0.93
CA GLU A 47 -3.65 10.90 -0.31
C GLU A 47 -3.37 9.39 -0.28
N THR A 48 -4.36 8.58 0.09
CA THR A 48 -4.25 7.11 0.09
C THR A 48 -3.98 6.56 -1.32
N VAL A 49 -4.69 7.05 -2.34
CA VAL A 49 -4.47 6.65 -3.74
C VAL A 49 -3.06 7.04 -4.21
N ALA A 50 -2.62 8.26 -3.94
CA ALA A 50 -1.29 8.73 -4.32
C ALA A 50 -0.18 7.90 -3.67
N LEU A 51 -0.31 7.60 -2.37
CA LEU A 51 0.62 6.74 -1.63
C LEU A 51 0.62 5.30 -2.17
N GLY A 52 -0.54 4.77 -2.54
CA GLY A 52 -0.65 3.44 -3.15
C GLY A 52 0.06 3.35 -4.49
N VAL A 53 -0.12 4.34 -5.37
CA VAL A 53 0.57 4.41 -6.67
C VAL A 53 2.08 4.54 -6.49
N LEU A 54 2.53 5.43 -5.60
CA LEU A 54 3.96 5.61 -5.31
C LEU A 54 4.58 4.33 -4.72
N GLY A 55 3.87 3.66 -3.81
CA GLY A 55 4.33 2.43 -3.20
C GLY A 55 4.47 1.28 -4.21
N ILE A 56 3.51 1.12 -5.14
CA ILE A 56 3.63 0.14 -6.23
C ILE A 56 4.78 0.48 -7.17
N ALA A 57 4.98 1.76 -7.51
CA ALA A 57 6.12 2.17 -8.33
C ALA A 57 7.46 1.79 -7.66
N MET A 58 7.60 2.06 -6.35
CA MET A 58 8.78 1.67 -5.57
C MET A 58 8.95 0.15 -5.51
N LEU A 59 7.87 -0.61 -5.29
CA LEU A 59 7.91 -2.08 -5.27
C LEU A 59 8.41 -2.64 -6.61
N ASN A 60 7.93 -2.08 -7.72
CA ASN A 60 8.31 -2.51 -9.07
C ASN A 60 9.80 -2.20 -9.35
N ILE A 61 10.29 -1.03 -8.93
CA ILE A 61 11.72 -0.68 -9.05
C ILE A 61 12.58 -1.64 -8.22
N LEU A 62 12.20 -1.90 -6.97
CA LEU A 62 12.91 -2.82 -6.08
C LEU A 62 12.96 -4.22 -6.69
N ARG A 63 11.84 -4.71 -7.21
CA ARG A 63 11.75 -6.02 -7.86
C ARG A 63 12.70 -6.14 -9.04
N ILE A 64 12.69 -5.18 -9.98
CA ILE A 64 13.58 -5.20 -11.14
C ILE A 64 15.04 -5.24 -10.69
N THR A 65 15.37 -4.47 -9.66
CA THR A 65 16.71 -4.42 -9.06
C THR A 65 17.10 -5.78 -8.48
N VAL A 66 16.23 -6.40 -7.67
CA VAL A 66 16.48 -7.72 -7.07
C VAL A 66 16.64 -8.80 -8.14
N VAL A 67 15.76 -8.84 -9.14
CA VAL A 67 15.84 -9.81 -10.23
C VAL A 67 17.13 -9.64 -11.03
N ALA A 68 17.55 -8.41 -11.31
CA ALA A 68 18.82 -8.14 -11.99
C ALA A 68 20.03 -8.60 -11.19
N VAL A 69 20.05 -8.36 -9.87
CA VAL A 69 21.12 -8.84 -8.98
C VAL A 69 21.15 -10.37 -8.91
N VAL A 70 19.99 -11.02 -8.79
CA VAL A 70 19.90 -12.49 -8.80
C VAL A 70 20.37 -13.05 -10.14
N ALA A 71 19.99 -12.44 -11.25
CA ALA A 71 20.46 -12.84 -12.58
C ALA A 71 21.98 -12.72 -12.72
N TYR A 72 22.58 -11.67 -12.17
CA TYR A 72 24.02 -11.46 -12.19
C TYR A 72 24.78 -12.50 -11.34
N LEU A 73 24.29 -12.83 -10.15
CA LEU A 73 25.00 -13.69 -9.20
C LEU A 73 24.72 -15.19 -9.39
N PHE A 74 23.49 -15.54 -9.76
CA PHE A 74 23.01 -16.93 -9.79
C PHE A 74 22.55 -17.38 -11.18
N GLY A 75 22.59 -16.49 -12.18
CA GLY A 75 22.17 -16.77 -13.54
C GLY A 75 20.66 -16.71 -13.76
N GLN A 76 20.23 -17.14 -14.93
CA GLN A 76 18.87 -16.91 -15.43
C GLN A 76 17.78 -17.70 -14.67
N LEU A 77 18.03 -18.99 -14.38
CA LEU A 77 17.00 -19.88 -13.83
C LEU A 77 16.50 -19.40 -12.45
N PRO A 78 17.38 -19.06 -11.48
CA PRO A 78 16.95 -18.52 -10.20
C PRO A 78 16.29 -17.15 -10.33
N ALA A 79 16.74 -16.32 -11.28
CA ALA A 79 16.17 -14.99 -11.52
C ALA A 79 14.72 -15.05 -12.00
N VAL A 80 14.39 -16.02 -12.87
CA VAL A 80 13.00 -16.24 -13.34
C VAL A 80 12.10 -16.70 -12.19
N ILE A 81 12.57 -17.62 -11.35
CA ILE A 81 11.81 -18.09 -10.18
C ILE A 81 11.51 -16.92 -9.23
N VAL A 82 12.52 -16.11 -8.91
CA VAL A 82 12.34 -14.91 -8.07
C VAL A 82 11.42 -13.90 -8.74
N HIS A 83 11.54 -13.71 -10.05
CA HIS A 83 10.68 -12.81 -10.82
C HIS A 83 9.21 -13.24 -10.78
N ASP A 84 8.92 -14.52 -10.92
CA ASP A 84 7.55 -15.04 -11.04
C ASP A 84 6.88 -15.18 -9.66
N TYR A 85 7.52 -15.87 -8.73
CA TYR A 85 6.94 -16.13 -7.40
C TYR A 85 7.19 -14.99 -6.42
N GLY A 86 8.40 -14.42 -6.42
CA GLY A 86 8.76 -13.33 -5.52
C GLY A 86 7.92 -12.08 -5.76
N SER A 87 7.51 -11.82 -7.00
CA SER A 87 6.64 -10.69 -7.32
C SER A 87 5.26 -10.78 -6.67
N VAL A 88 4.64 -11.96 -6.70
CA VAL A 88 3.32 -12.18 -6.10
C VAL A 88 3.40 -12.02 -4.60
N ILE A 89 4.38 -12.68 -3.95
CA ILE A 89 4.57 -12.62 -2.50
C ILE A 89 4.81 -11.18 -2.04
N ALA A 90 5.73 -10.46 -2.70
CA ALA A 90 6.04 -9.07 -2.37
C ALA A 90 4.82 -8.16 -2.55
N THR A 91 4.03 -8.35 -3.60
CA THR A 91 2.83 -7.53 -3.85
C THR A 91 1.75 -7.77 -2.81
N VAL A 92 1.49 -9.02 -2.44
CA VAL A 92 0.51 -9.34 -1.39
C VAL A 92 0.97 -8.76 -0.05
N ALA A 93 2.23 -8.97 0.33
CA ALA A 93 2.78 -8.42 1.56
C ALA A 93 2.70 -6.89 1.59
N PHE A 94 3.02 -6.23 0.47
CA PHE A 94 2.88 -4.78 0.32
C PHE A 94 1.44 -4.34 0.49
N LEU A 95 0.47 -4.97 -0.17
CA LEU A 95 -0.94 -4.58 -0.05
C LEU A 95 -1.44 -4.73 1.39
N MET A 96 -1.08 -5.82 2.08
CA MET A 96 -1.43 -6.03 3.48
C MET A 96 -0.86 -4.90 4.37
N ALA A 97 0.43 -4.59 4.21
CA ALA A 97 1.08 -3.53 4.98
C ALA A 97 0.55 -2.13 4.62
N PHE A 98 0.32 -1.88 3.34
CA PHE A 98 -0.23 -0.63 2.80
C PHE A 98 -1.61 -0.35 3.39
N TRP A 99 -2.52 -1.33 3.39
CA TRP A 99 -3.85 -1.16 3.95
C TRP A 99 -3.82 -1.02 5.47
N ALA A 100 -2.98 -1.80 6.17
CA ALA A 100 -2.78 -1.62 7.60
C ALA A 100 -2.30 -0.20 7.93
N PHE A 101 -1.37 0.36 7.14
CA PHE A 101 -0.92 1.74 7.31
C PHE A 101 -2.01 2.75 6.96
N ALA A 102 -2.69 2.59 5.82
CA ALA A 102 -3.71 3.51 5.34
C ALA A 102 -4.87 3.66 6.33
N TYR A 103 -5.38 2.55 6.89
CA TYR A 103 -6.48 2.60 7.85
C TYR A 103 -6.09 3.18 9.21
N ASN A 104 -4.85 3.02 9.64
CA ASN A 104 -4.41 3.49 10.96
C ASN A 104 -3.88 4.92 10.95
N VAL A 105 -3.37 5.40 9.81
CA VAL A 105 -2.59 6.67 9.75
C VAL A 105 -3.17 7.68 8.76
N VAL A 106 -3.74 7.23 7.63
CA VAL A 106 -4.08 8.13 6.51
C VAL A 106 -5.58 8.40 6.40
N LEU A 107 -6.41 7.37 6.55
CA LEU A 107 -7.85 7.45 6.30
C LEU A 107 -8.59 8.08 7.48
N GLU A 108 -9.15 9.27 7.25
CA GLU A 108 -10.01 9.96 8.21
C GLU A 108 -11.48 9.73 7.86
N ARG A 109 -12.28 9.29 8.85
CA ARG A 109 -13.73 9.09 8.68
C ARG A 109 -14.47 10.42 8.76
N ILE A 110 -15.44 10.60 7.86
CA ILE A 110 -16.38 11.73 7.87
C ILE A 110 -17.35 11.52 9.04
N GLY A 111 -17.01 12.00 10.25
CA GLY A 111 -17.89 11.95 11.42
C GLY A 111 -17.25 11.63 12.78
N GLY A 112 -15.94 11.36 12.83
CA GLY A 112 -15.26 10.94 14.08
C GLY A 112 -14.99 12.03 15.13
N ALA A 113 -15.54 13.25 14.98
CA ALA A 113 -15.37 14.32 15.95
C ALA A 113 -16.59 14.48 16.90
N SER A 114 -17.41 13.45 17.05
CA SER A 114 -18.65 13.54 17.86
C SER A 114 -18.94 12.34 18.76
N ASP A 115 -18.07 11.34 18.84
CA ASP A 115 -18.29 10.16 19.71
C ASP A 115 -17.50 10.19 21.04
N ASP A 116 -16.72 11.25 21.29
CA ASP A 116 -16.16 11.55 22.62
C ASP A 116 -17.11 12.39 23.49
N ALA A 117 -18.35 12.62 23.05
CA ALA A 117 -19.42 13.04 23.95
C ALA A 117 -20.01 11.81 24.63
N SER A 118 -19.21 11.19 25.49
CA SER A 118 -19.67 10.13 26.38
C SER A 118 -20.94 10.61 27.12
N PRO A 119 -22.06 9.86 27.11
CA PRO A 119 -23.35 10.29 27.69
C PRO A 119 -23.31 10.54 29.21
N GLU A 120 -22.16 10.34 29.86
CA GLU A 120 -21.93 10.68 31.27
C GLU A 120 -21.89 12.20 31.56
N GLN A 121 -21.56 13.05 30.59
CA GLN A 121 -21.46 14.50 30.82
C GLN A 121 -22.86 15.13 31.04
N GLY A 122 -23.85 14.70 30.25
CA GLY A 122 -25.23 15.20 30.35
C GLY A 122 -25.95 14.82 31.66
N SER A 123 -25.57 13.71 32.28
CA SER A 123 -26.09 13.32 33.60
C SER A 123 -25.47 14.12 34.74
N LYS A 124 -24.21 14.55 34.61
CA LYS A 124 -23.51 15.33 35.63
C LYS A 124 -23.96 16.80 35.62
N ASP A 125 -24.20 17.36 34.44
CA ASP A 125 -24.71 18.73 34.29
C ASP A 125 -26.14 18.86 34.83
N ALA A 126 -27.00 17.86 34.59
CA ALA A 126 -28.36 17.83 35.15
C ALA A 126 -28.38 17.68 36.68
N ALA A 127 -27.48 16.87 37.24
CA ALA A 127 -27.34 16.70 38.69
C ALA A 127 -26.75 17.94 39.39
N ALA A 128 -25.82 18.63 38.73
CA ALA A 128 -25.26 19.89 39.22
C ALA A 128 -26.30 21.03 39.19
N LEU A 129 -27.15 21.09 38.16
CA LEU A 129 -28.23 22.10 38.08
C LEU A 129 -29.33 21.88 39.12
N ALA A 130 -29.57 20.63 39.53
CA ALA A 130 -30.58 20.28 40.54
C ALA A 130 -30.15 20.57 42.00
N THR A 131 -28.87 20.89 42.24
CA THR A 131 -28.30 21.06 43.59
C THR A 131 -27.92 22.50 43.93
N VAL A 132 -28.25 23.48 43.09
CA VAL A 132 -28.08 24.90 43.39
C VAL A 132 -29.39 25.46 43.98
N PRO A 133 -29.49 25.65 45.31
CA PRO A 133 -30.62 26.38 45.89
C PRO A 133 -30.52 27.86 45.50
N SER A 134 -31.65 28.40 45.03
CA SER A 134 -31.91 29.83 44.80
C SER A 134 -31.79 30.69 46.05
#